data_AF-A0A257M3L3-F1
#
_entry.id   AF-A0A257M3L3-F1
#
_cell.length_a   1.000
_cell.length_b   1.000
_cell.length_c   1.000
_cell.angle_alpha   90.00
_cell.angle_beta   90.00
_cell.angle_gamma   90.00
#
_symmetry.space_group_name_H-M   'P 1'
#
loop_
_entity.id
_entity.type
_entity.pdbx_description
1 polymer ?
#
loop_
_entity_poly.entity_id
_entity_poly.type
_entity_poly.pdbx_seq_one_letter_code
_entity_poly.pdbx_strand_id
1 'polypeptide(L)'
;MRIAPPPSLETFDAQARETVCIRRARTNTPLQALVTMNDPQFFEAARKLAERAIKSGSDPSARLDFMARLLIARPLDVKEKTALTKSLARFSDYYKAHPQDAKDLLTNGESPADPSLDPVELATWSVTANQLLNLDEFLVK
;
A
#
# COMPACT_ATOMS: atom_id res chain seq x y z
N MET A 1 -19.49 65.51 9.10
CA MET A 1 -20.29 64.76 8.11
C MET A 1 -20.40 65.59 6.83
N ARG A 2 -19.88 65.11 5.69
CA ARG A 2 -20.39 65.46 4.35
C ARG A 2 -20.16 64.27 3.41
N ILE A 3 -21.23 63.97 2.69
CA ILE A 3 -21.50 62.88 1.76
C ILE A 3 -21.00 63.28 0.35
N ALA A 4 -20.38 62.36 -0.41
CA ALA A 4 -20.76 62.01 -1.80
C ALA A 4 -19.75 61.05 -2.51
N PRO A 5 -20.20 59.94 -3.14
CA PRO A 5 -19.51 59.06 -4.13
C PRO A 5 -19.65 59.65 -5.57
N PRO A 6 -19.13 59.12 -6.74
CA PRO A 6 -18.83 57.74 -7.23
C PRO A 6 -17.56 57.73 -8.17
N PRO A 7 -17.36 56.94 -9.27
CA PRO A 7 -17.76 55.60 -9.70
C PRO A 7 -16.55 54.65 -10.01
N SER A 8 -16.83 53.36 -10.10
CA SER A 8 -15.96 52.28 -10.58
C SER A 8 -15.59 52.37 -12.08
N LEU A 9 -14.55 51.60 -12.48
CA LEU A 9 -14.00 51.32 -13.84
C LEU A 9 -12.74 52.16 -14.16
N GLU A 10 -11.57 51.62 -14.54
CA GLU A 10 -11.23 50.40 -15.28
C GLU A 10 -9.70 50.17 -15.19
N THR A 11 -9.30 48.89 -15.16
CA THR A 11 -8.27 48.31 -16.05
C THR A 11 -6.89 48.98 -16.09
N PHE A 12 -5.87 48.37 -15.49
CA PHE A 12 -4.82 47.68 -16.27
C PHE A 12 -3.75 47.07 -15.35
N ASP A 13 -3.66 45.75 -15.48
CA ASP A 13 -2.56 44.87 -15.10
C ASP A 13 -1.16 45.47 -15.22
N ALA A 14 -0.49 45.63 -14.08
CA ALA A 14 0.92 45.31 -13.91
C ALA A 14 1.32 45.45 -12.44
N GLN A 15 0.99 44.46 -11.60
CA GLN A 15 1.75 44.30 -10.36
C GLN A 15 2.92 43.38 -10.61
N ALA A 16 4.10 43.97 -10.43
CA ALA A 16 5.41 43.36 -10.48
C ALA A 16 5.40 42.02 -9.73
N ARG A 17 6.08 41.04 -10.31
CA ARG A 17 6.29 39.72 -9.73
C ARG A 17 6.92 39.85 -8.35
N GLU A 18 6.09 39.83 -7.33
CA GLU A 18 6.53 39.80 -5.96
C GLU A 18 7.32 38.53 -5.72
N THR A 19 8.51 38.74 -5.19
CA THR A 19 9.47 37.73 -4.80
C THR A 19 8.83 36.92 -3.68
N VAL A 20 8.25 35.75 -3.98
CA VAL A 20 7.83 34.81 -2.96
C VAL A 20 9.08 34.27 -2.27
N CYS A 21 9.41 34.85 -1.12
CA CYS A 21 10.44 34.32 -0.25
C CYS A 21 10.10 32.89 0.16
N ILE A 22 11.06 32.04 -0.13
CA ILE A 22 11.13 30.61 0.08
C ILE A 22 11.21 30.32 1.58
N ARG A 23 10.10 29.93 2.21
CA ARG A 23 10.07 28.91 3.30
C ARG A 23 8.65 28.68 3.79
N ARG A 24 8.07 27.53 3.45
CA ARG A 24 7.13 26.88 4.37
C ARG A 24 7.95 26.27 5.50
N ALA A 25 7.68 26.67 6.74
CA ALA A 25 8.04 25.84 7.88
C ALA A 25 7.23 24.54 7.75
N ARG A 26 7.91 23.46 7.32
CA ARG A 26 7.32 22.13 7.21
C ARG A 26 7.28 21.53 8.61
N THR A 27 6.36 22.03 9.43
CA THR A 27 6.09 21.51 10.77
C THR A 27 4.83 20.66 10.68
N ASN A 28 5.00 19.36 10.48
CA ASN A 28 4.41 18.33 11.34
C ASN A 28 4.80 16.94 10.81
N THR A 29 5.66 16.31 11.60
CA THR A 29 5.99 14.88 11.70
C THR A 29 6.35 14.09 10.43
N PRO A 30 7.56 14.33 9.87
CA PRO A 30 8.23 13.37 9.00
C PRO A 30 8.82 12.16 9.76
N LEU A 31 8.55 12.00 11.07
CA LEU A 31 9.27 11.09 11.97
C LEU A 31 8.40 10.30 12.98
N GLN A 32 7.08 10.48 13.01
CA GLN A 32 6.18 9.61 13.80
C GLN A 32 5.45 8.54 12.95
N ALA A 33 5.27 8.76 11.64
CA ALA A 33 4.72 7.75 10.74
C ALA A 33 5.72 6.63 10.39
N LEU A 34 6.99 6.80 10.77
CA LEU A 34 8.05 5.79 10.66
C LEU A 34 8.19 4.96 11.95
N VAL A 35 7.46 5.31 13.01
CA VAL A 35 7.55 4.66 14.33
C VAL A 35 6.40 3.67 14.56
N THR A 36 5.35 3.69 13.72
CA THR A 36 4.45 2.55 13.51
C THR A 36 5.01 1.64 12.41
N MET A 37 6.27 1.21 12.55
CA MET A 37 6.85 0.11 11.77
C MET A 37 5.93 -1.12 11.89
N ASN A 38 5.23 -1.45 10.79
CA ASN A 38 4.12 -2.41 10.68
C ASN A 38 2.80 -1.94 11.30
N ASP A 39 2.26 -0.84 10.79
CA ASP A 39 0.83 -0.53 10.98
C ASP A 39 0.00 -1.76 10.55
N PRO A 40 -0.90 -2.30 11.41
CA PRO A 40 -1.88 -3.32 11.02
C PRO A 40 -2.54 -3.00 9.69
N GLN A 41 -2.71 -1.72 9.35
CA GLN A 41 -3.25 -1.26 8.08
C GLN A 41 -2.47 -1.74 6.84
N PHE A 42 -1.13 -1.84 6.89
CA PHE A 42 -0.37 -2.38 5.75
C PHE A 42 -0.58 -3.89 5.61
N PHE A 43 -0.68 -4.60 6.74
CA PHE A 43 -1.00 -6.01 6.72
C PHE A 43 -2.45 -6.27 6.27
N GLU A 44 -3.39 -5.42 6.67
CA GLU A 44 -4.77 -5.45 6.20
C GLU A 44 -4.86 -5.21 4.69
N ALA A 45 -4.11 -4.23 4.17
CA ALA A 45 -4.00 -3.99 2.74
C ALA A 45 -3.42 -5.21 2.01
N ALA A 46 -2.36 -5.82 2.56
CA ALA A 46 -1.79 -7.06 2.05
C ALA A 46 -2.80 -8.20 2.04
N ARG A 47 -3.60 -8.36 3.10
CA ARG A 47 -4.66 -9.37 3.20
C ARG A 47 -5.76 -9.13 2.17
N LYS A 48 -6.22 -7.89 1.98
CA LYS A 48 -7.22 -7.57 0.96
C LYS A 48 -6.67 -7.75 -0.46
N LEU A 49 -5.39 -7.48 -0.68
CA LEU A 49 -4.73 -7.81 -1.94
C LEU A 49 -4.68 -9.34 -2.16
N ALA A 50 -4.35 -10.11 -1.13
CA ALA A 50 -4.35 -11.57 -1.17
C ALA A 50 -5.73 -12.15 -1.46
N GLU A 51 -6.80 -11.64 -0.82
CA GLU A 51 -8.18 -12.03 -1.11
C GLU A 51 -8.52 -11.81 -2.60
N ARG A 52 -8.15 -10.65 -3.15
CA ARG A 52 -8.36 -10.34 -4.58
C ARG A 52 -7.55 -11.26 -5.49
N ALA A 53 -6.30 -11.56 -5.12
CA ALA A 53 -5.45 -12.46 -5.88
C ALA A 53 -6.03 -13.87 -5.90
N ILE A 54 -6.45 -14.42 -4.76
CA ILE A 54 -7.09 -15.74 -4.67
C ILE A 54 -8.35 -15.82 -5.54
N LYS A 55 -9.17 -14.76 -5.53
CA LYS A 55 -10.40 -14.66 -6.35
C LYS A 55 -10.13 -14.47 -7.84
N SER A 56 -8.94 -14.00 -8.23
CA SER A 56 -8.61 -13.73 -9.64
C SER A 56 -8.36 -14.99 -10.49
N GLY A 57 -8.10 -16.13 -9.85
CA GLY A 57 -7.86 -17.41 -10.53
C GLY A 57 -7.16 -18.42 -9.63
N SER A 58 -6.89 -19.63 -10.14
CA SER A 58 -6.26 -20.72 -9.37
C SER A 58 -4.74 -20.85 -9.57
N ASP A 59 -4.17 -20.29 -10.65
CA ASP A 59 -2.74 -20.40 -10.93
C ASP A 59 -1.90 -19.48 -10.02
N PRO A 60 -0.99 -20.02 -9.18
CA PRO A 60 -0.13 -19.21 -8.32
C PRO A 60 0.74 -18.22 -9.09
N SER A 61 1.20 -18.59 -10.29
CA SER A 61 2.01 -17.71 -11.14
C SER A 61 1.20 -16.51 -11.62
N ALA A 62 -0.02 -16.74 -12.10
CA ALA A 62 -0.95 -15.67 -12.48
C ALA A 62 -1.33 -14.78 -11.29
N ARG A 63 -1.50 -15.33 -10.08
CA ARG A 63 -1.77 -14.55 -8.86
C ARG A 63 -0.61 -13.63 -8.49
N LEU A 64 0.63 -14.12 -8.58
CA LEU A 64 1.83 -13.29 -8.36
C LEU A 64 1.91 -12.15 -9.39
N ASP A 65 1.68 -12.45 -10.67
CA ASP A 65 1.69 -11.44 -11.73
C ASP A 65 0.54 -10.42 -11.58
N PHE A 66 -0.61 -10.85 -11.06
CA PHE A 66 -1.73 -9.97 -10.74
C PHE A 66 -1.38 -8.99 -9.62
N MET A 67 -0.80 -9.49 -8.52
CA MET A 67 -0.37 -8.63 -7.41
C MET A 67 0.73 -7.66 -7.85
N ALA A 68 1.70 -8.12 -8.63
CA ALA A 68 2.76 -7.27 -9.16
C ALA A 68 2.20 -6.15 -10.06
N ARG A 69 1.26 -6.45 -10.94
CA ARG A 69 0.60 -5.41 -11.75
C ARG A 69 -0.12 -4.36 -10.92
N LEU A 70 -0.73 -4.74 -9.79
CA LEU A 70 -1.41 -3.81 -8.91
C LEU A 70 -0.46 -2.96 -8.07
N LEU A 71 0.67 -3.50 -7.64
CA LEU A 71 1.60 -2.82 -6.74
C LEU A 71 2.68 -2.02 -7.47
N ILE A 72 3.35 -2.65 -8.44
CA ILE A 72 4.54 -2.10 -9.11
C ILE A 72 4.28 -1.70 -10.57
N ALA A 73 3.05 -1.85 -11.06
CA ALA A 73 2.62 -1.52 -12.43
C ALA A 73 3.44 -2.18 -13.56
N ARG A 74 4.18 -3.25 -13.26
CA ARG A 74 4.98 -4.04 -14.22
C ARG A 74 4.91 -5.54 -13.87
N PRO A 75 5.19 -6.44 -14.84
CA PRO A 75 5.39 -7.85 -14.51
C PRO A 75 6.67 -8.05 -13.68
N LEU A 76 6.68 -9.12 -12.88
CA LEU A 76 7.88 -9.57 -12.17
C LEU A 76 8.92 -10.07 -13.17
N ASP A 77 10.18 -9.78 -12.91
CA ASP A 77 11.26 -10.45 -13.63
C ASP A 77 11.37 -11.93 -13.22
N VAL A 78 12.18 -12.71 -13.95
CA VAL A 78 12.34 -14.15 -13.68
C VAL A 78 12.93 -14.43 -12.30
N LYS A 79 13.83 -13.57 -11.81
CA LYS A 79 14.51 -13.75 -10.51
C LYS A 79 13.55 -13.43 -9.36
N GLU A 80 12.84 -12.32 -9.45
CA GLU A 80 11.80 -11.88 -8.51
C GLU A 80 10.71 -12.94 -8.39
N LYS A 81 10.20 -13.42 -9.53
CA LYS A 81 9.18 -14.46 -9.58
C LYS A 81 9.67 -15.78 -8.97
N THR A 82 10.92 -16.16 -9.23
CA THR A 82 11.52 -17.36 -8.62
C THR A 82 11.65 -17.21 -7.10
N ALA A 83 12.08 -16.04 -6.62
CA ALA A 83 12.22 -15.78 -5.19
C ALA A 83 10.87 -15.78 -4.46
N LEU A 84 9.84 -15.17 -5.07
CA LEU A 84 8.49 -15.12 -4.52
C LEU A 84 7.83 -16.49 -4.52
N THR A 85 7.97 -17.29 -5.58
CA THR A 85 7.45 -18.66 -5.59
C THR A 85 8.09 -19.54 -4.52
N LYS A 86 9.40 -19.40 -4.28
CA LYS A 86 10.09 -20.10 -3.18
C LYS A 86 9.58 -19.65 -1.81
N SER A 87 9.36 -18.35 -1.63
CA SER A 87 8.84 -17.79 -0.38
C SER A 87 7.39 -18.26 -0.14
N LEU A 88 6.56 -18.25 -1.17
CA LEU A 88 5.19 -18.76 -1.16
C LEU A 88 5.14 -20.23 -0.74
N ALA A 89 5.99 -21.09 -1.33
CA ALA A 89 6.08 -22.50 -0.96
C ALA A 89 6.45 -22.66 0.52
N ARG A 90 7.47 -21.93 0.99
CA ARG A 90 7.90 -21.94 2.39
C ARG A 90 6.78 -21.51 3.35
N PHE A 91 6.06 -20.44 3.04
CA PHE A 91 4.94 -19.98 3.86
C PHE A 91 3.79 -20.98 3.85
N SER A 92 3.49 -21.59 2.69
CA SER A 92 2.47 -22.63 2.58
C SER A 92 2.80 -23.82 3.48
N ASP A 93 4.04 -24.31 3.43
CA ASP A 93 4.47 -25.44 4.26
C ASP A 93 4.44 -25.08 5.75
N TYR A 94 4.85 -23.86 6.11
CA TYR A 94 4.81 -23.37 7.48
C TYR A 94 3.37 -23.33 8.03
N TYR A 95 2.44 -22.69 7.33
CA TYR A 95 1.07 -22.51 7.80
C TYR A 95 0.22 -23.78 7.70
N LYS A 96 0.57 -24.72 6.80
CA LYS A 96 0.00 -26.08 6.83
C LYS A 96 0.41 -26.85 8.08
N ALA A 97 1.65 -26.68 8.54
CA ALA A 97 2.13 -27.29 9.78
C ALA A 97 1.64 -26.55 11.04
N HIS A 98 1.39 -25.24 10.94
CA HIS A 98 0.96 -24.37 12.05
C HIS A 98 -0.32 -23.60 11.70
N PRO A 99 -1.47 -24.30 11.56
CA PRO A 99 -2.73 -23.65 11.19
C PRO A 99 -3.28 -22.69 12.26
N GLN A 100 -2.81 -22.79 13.51
CA GLN A 100 -3.16 -21.82 14.55
C GLN A 100 -2.52 -20.46 14.28
N ASP A 101 -1.22 -20.43 13.94
CA ASP A 101 -0.50 -19.21 13.57
C ASP A 101 -1.17 -18.50 12.38
N ALA A 102 -1.71 -19.26 11.42
CA ALA A 102 -2.47 -18.71 10.30
C ALA A 102 -3.72 -17.96 10.76
N LYS A 103 -4.46 -18.52 11.73
CA LYS A 103 -5.65 -17.86 12.31
C LYS A 103 -5.26 -16.64 13.12
N ASP A 104 -4.23 -16.75 13.96
CA ASP A 104 -3.77 -15.65 14.79
C ASP A 104 -3.31 -14.46 13.92
N LEU A 105 -2.59 -14.76 12.82
CA LEU A 105 -2.20 -13.76 11.83
C LEU A 105 -3.42 -13.08 11.17
N LEU A 106 -4.45 -13.85 10.80
CA LEU A 106 -5.66 -13.31 10.16
C LEU A 106 -6.58 -12.56 11.13
N THR A 107 -6.43 -12.79 12.44
CA THR A 107 -7.18 -12.10 13.49
C THR A 107 -6.54 -10.76 13.87
N ASN A 108 -5.29 -10.51 13.44
CA ASN A 108 -4.63 -9.22 13.61
C ASN A 108 -5.22 -8.17 12.64
N GLY A 109 -5.63 -7.02 13.18
CA GLY A 109 -6.26 -5.91 12.46
C GLY A 109 -7.75 -5.72 12.77
N GLU A 110 -8.32 -4.58 12.38
CA GLU A 110 -9.74 -4.24 12.59
C GLU A 110 -10.65 -4.77 11.47
N SER A 111 -10.10 -5.06 10.29
CA SER A 111 -10.88 -5.62 9.18
C SER A 111 -11.06 -7.15 9.33
N PRO A 112 -12.27 -7.71 9.11
CA PRO A 112 -12.46 -9.15 9.11
C PRO A 112 -11.88 -9.77 7.82
N ALA A 113 -11.25 -10.93 7.99
CA ALA A 113 -10.88 -11.82 6.88
C ALA A 113 -12.13 -12.43 6.24
N ASP A 114 -12.08 -12.70 4.94
CA ASP A 114 -13.19 -13.38 4.24
C ASP A 114 -13.37 -14.82 4.76
N PRO A 115 -14.51 -15.16 5.40
CA PRO A 115 -14.72 -16.47 6.02
C PRO A 115 -14.91 -17.60 4.98
N SER A 116 -15.09 -17.26 3.70
CA SER A 116 -15.22 -18.25 2.62
C SER A 116 -13.88 -18.82 2.14
N LEU A 117 -12.76 -18.21 2.53
CA LEU A 117 -11.42 -18.62 2.11
C LEU A 117 -10.75 -19.51 3.16
N ASP A 118 -9.92 -20.45 2.72
CA ASP A 118 -9.10 -21.26 3.64
C ASP A 118 -8.14 -20.33 4.41
N PRO A 119 -8.17 -20.33 5.76
CA PRO A 119 -7.27 -19.51 6.58
C PRO A 119 -5.79 -19.74 6.27
N VAL A 120 -5.40 -20.99 5.95
CA VAL A 120 -4.00 -21.33 5.65
C VAL A 120 -3.58 -20.73 4.31
N GLU A 121 -4.43 -20.85 3.28
CA GLU A 121 -4.21 -20.23 1.98
C GLU A 121 -4.16 -18.70 2.10
N LEU A 122 -5.15 -18.10 2.78
CA LEU A 122 -5.23 -16.66 2.93
C LEU A 122 -4.03 -16.09 3.71
N ALA A 123 -3.61 -16.73 4.81
CA ALA A 123 -2.44 -16.30 5.57
C ALA A 123 -1.16 -16.38 4.71
N THR A 124 -0.99 -17.49 3.97
CA THR A 124 0.14 -17.68 3.05
C THR A 124 0.23 -16.55 2.04
N TRP A 125 -0.86 -16.26 1.34
CA TRP A 125 -0.90 -15.18 0.34
C TRP A 125 -0.77 -13.79 0.95
N SER A 126 -1.30 -13.57 2.17
CA SER A 126 -1.19 -12.28 2.87
C SER A 126 0.26 -11.97 3.22
N VAL A 127 1.03 -12.94 3.70
CA VAL A 127 2.47 -12.76 3.96
C VAL A 127 3.26 -12.57 2.68
N THR A 128 2.94 -13.31 1.60
CA THR A 128 3.58 -13.08 0.29
C THR A 128 3.27 -11.69 -0.26
N ALA A 129 2.02 -11.21 -0.13
CA ALA A 129 1.65 -9.86 -0.52
C ALA A 129 2.35 -8.80 0.32
N ASN A 130 2.48 -9.02 1.64
CA ASN A 130 3.23 -8.14 2.53
C ASN A 130 4.74 -8.12 2.18
N GLN A 131 5.32 -9.27 1.86
CA GLN A 131 6.70 -9.34 1.36
C GLN A 131 6.85 -8.55 0.05
N LEU A 132 5.88 -8.65 -0.87
CA LEU A 132 5.89 -7.92 -2.13
C LEU A 132 5.76 -6.40 -1.93
N LEU A 133 4.92 -5.95 -0.99
CA LEU A 133 4.82 -4.55 -0.58
C LEU A 133 6.15 -4.03 0.02
N ASN A 134 6.81 -4.84 0.85
CA ASN A 134 8.10 -4.49 1.44
C ASN A 134 9.27 -4.54 0.44
N LEU A 135 9.14 -5.30 -0.66
CA LEU A 135 10.14 -5.27 -1.75
C LEU A 135 10.11 -3.94 -2.52
N ASP A 136 8.96 -3.26 -2.57
CA ASP A 136 8.83 -1.95 -3.24
C ASP A 136 9.62 -0.85 -2.52
N GLU A 137 9.65 -0.87 -1.18
CA GLU A 137 10.45 0.07 -0.37
C GLU A 137 11.95 0.03 -0.72
N PHE A 138 12.45 -1.11 -1.21
CA PHE A 138 13.82 -1.26 -1.71
C PHE A 138 14.00 -0.87 -3.19
N LEU A 139 12.92 -0.89 -3.99
CA LEU A 139 12.94 -0.65 -5.43
C LEU A 139 12.67 0.81 -5.82
N VAL A 140 12.05 1.60 -4.94
CA VAL A 140 11.88 3.05 -5.17
C VAL A 140 13.22 3.74 -5.02
N LYS A 141 13.78 4.22 -6.13
CA LYS A 141 14.98 5.04 -6.21
C LYS A 141 14.65 6.43 -6.73
#